data_AF-A0A538T296-F1
#
_entry.id   AF-A0A538T296-F1
#
_cell.length_a   1.000
_cell.length_b   1.000
_cell.length_c   1.000
_cell.angle_alpha   90.00
_cell.angle_beta   90.00
_cell.angle_gamma   90.00
#
_symmetry.space_group_name_H-M   'P 1'
#
loop_
_entity.id
_entity.type
_entity.pdbx_description
1 polymer ?
#
loop_
_entity_poly.entity_id
_entity_poly.type
_entity_poly.pdbx_seq_one_letter_code
_entity_poly.pdbx_strand_id
1 'polypeptide(L)'
;MRFGTPPGRTTPFLLAISLTFLAQAAWAVPPVPGKHGPPGPREGFSTSGLRSNLSLLARQGELIRTETQGTYNTLAIRVAFSDTPIDSSTAYYSRLLLFMSQYWSQVSGGAVTLTPTLWDSVFTLPHPMAYYGDDARFQERTVFMVRDLVALADSTIDFRPFQSLVIFHAGKGQEVDVNNDSHEELWSAFITKEDFKAVLPDSTGGVIKT
;
A
#
# COMPACT_ATOMS: atom_id res chain seq x y z
N MET A 1 -20.84 -25.05 -61.60
CA MET A 1 -19.51 -24.47 -61.25
C MET A 1 -19.28 -24.69 -59.76
N ARG A 2 -18.29 -25.51 -59.41
CA ARG A 2 -17.88 -25.78 -58.01
C ARG A 2 -16.86 -24.72 -57.61
N PHE A 3 -17.16 -23.93 -56.57
CA PHE A 3 -16.17 -23.07 -55.93
C PHE A 3 -15.51 -23.87 -54.80
N GLY A 4 -14.19 -24.04 -54.91
CA GLY A 4 -13.37 -24.75 -53.93
C GLY A 4 -13.17 -23.93 -52.66
N THR A 5 -13.14 -24.63 -51.54
CA THR A 5 -12.76 -24.13 -50.22
C THR A 5 -11.27 -23.74 -50.18
N PRO A 6 -10.88 -22.58 -49.63
CA PRO A 6 -9.48 -22.32 -49.33
C PRO A 6 -9.06 -23.04 -48.02
N PRO A 7 -7.78 -23.46 -47.91
CA PRO A 7 -7.29 -24.26 -46.80
C PRO A 7 -7.09 -23.44 -45.53
N GLY A 8 -7.45 -24.03 -44.40
CA GLY A 8 -7.20 -23.50 -43.07
C GLY A 8 -5.72 -23.50 -42.70
N ARG A 9 -5.29 -22.40 -42.08
CA ARG A 9 -4.09 -22.35 -41.25
C ARG A 9 -4.19 -21.15 -40.31
N THR A 10 -4.89 -21.34 -39.19
CA THR A 10 -4.79 -20.44 -38.04
C THR A 10 -3.66 -20.98 -37.15
N THR A 11 -2.47 -20.42 -37.30
CA THR A 11 -1.42 -20.55 -36.28
C THR A 11 -1.88 -19.84 -35.01
N PRO A 12 -1.98 -20.51 -33.86
CA PRO A 12 -2.22 -19.81 -32.60
C PRO A 12 -0.97 -19.00 -32.26
N PHE A 13 -1.14 -17.67 -32.21
CA PHE A 13 -0.15 -16.76 -31.68
C PHE A 13 -0.07 -17.02 -30.17
N LEU A 14 0.86 -17.88 -29.75
CA LEU A 14 1.19 -18.06 -28.35
C LEU A 14 1.86 -16.77 -27.87
N LEU A 15 1.06 -15.87 -27.33
CA LEU A 15 1.54 -14.76 -26.52
C LEU A 15 2.10 -15.39 -25.23
N ALA A 16 3.39 -15.70 -25.22
CA ALA A 16 4.09 -16.09 -24.03
C ALA A 16 4.17 -14.87 -23.10
N ILE A 17 3.16 -14.69 -22.26
CA ILE A 17 3.26 -13.83 -21.09
C ILE A 17 4.25 -14.54 -20.17
N SER A 18 5.51 -14.10 -20.25
CA SER A 18 6.57 -14.55 -19.36
C SER A 18 6.21 -14.08 -17.96
N LEU A 19 5.53 -14.95 -17.21
CA LEU A 19 5.28 -14.77 -15.79
C LEU A 19 6.60 -15.09 -15.09
N THR A 20 7.47 -14.09 -14.96
CA THR A 20 8.66 -14.17 -14.12
C THR A 20 8.19 -14.40 -12.69
N PHE A 21 8.15 -15.67 -12.28
CA PHE A 21 8.17 -16.08 -10.88
C PHE A 21 9.51 -15.61 -10.29
N LEU A 22 9.56 -14.37 -9.81
CA LEU A 22 10.65 -13.94 -8.97
C LEU A 22 10.47 -14.62 -7.61
N ALA A 23 11.46 -15.46 -7.29
CA ALA A 23 11.53 -16.23 -6.07
C ALA A 23 11.46 -15.34 -4.82
N GLN A 24 10.91 -15.94 -3.78
CA GLN A 24 10.49 -15.35 -2.52
C GLN A 24 11.67 -14.81 -1.69
N ALA A 25 11.83 -13.50 -1.71
CA ALA A 25 12.27 -12.70 -0.57
C ALA A 25 11.42 -11.43 -0.62
N ALA A 26 10.34 -11.39 0.17
CA ALA A 26 9.38 -10.29 0.13
C ALA A 26 9.95 -9.08 0.88
N TRP A 27 10.57 -8.15 0.14
CA TRP A 27 10.90 -6.81 0.63
C TRP A 27 9.60 -6.00 0.80
N ALA A 28 9.57 -5.05 1.75
CA ALA A 28 8.43 -4.14 1.96
C ALA A 28 7.97 -3.47 0.65
N VAL A 29 8.94 -2.90 -0.07
CA VAL A 29 8.85 -2.40 -1.44
C VAL A 29 10.20 -2.70 -2.09
N PRO A 30 10.26 -3.25 -3.32
CA PRO A 30 11.54 -3.53 -3.97
C PRO A 30 12.28 -2.21 -4.26
N PRO A 31 13.63 -2.20 -4.14
CA PRO A 31 14.41 -1.02 -4.50
C PRO A 31 14.32 -0.71 -6.00
N VAL A 32 14.55 0.56 -6.37
CA VAL A 32 14.63 0.95 -7.78
C VAL A 32 15.79 0.25 -8.50
N PRO A 33 15.69 0.04 -9.83
CA PRO A 33 16.78 -0.49 -10.62
C PRO A 33 18.06 0.34 -10.43
N GLY A 34 19.18 -0.34 -10.21
CA GLY A 34 20.49 0.32 -10.06
C GLY A 34 20.78 0.85 -8.65
N LYS A 35 19.93 0.60 -7.65
CA LYS A 35 20.23 0.99 -6.27
C LYS A 35 21.56 0.40 -5.79
N HIS A 36 22.45 1.29 -5.34
CA HIS A 36 23.62 0.94 -4.56
C HIS A 36 23.21 0.91 -3.06
N GLY A 37 23.85 0.06 -2.25
CA GLY A 37 23.53 -0.04 -0.81
C GLY A 37 22.76 -1.29 -0.38
N PRO A 38 22.48 -1.44 0.92
CA PRO A 38 21.72 -2.57 1.42
C PRO A 38 20.31 -2.55 0.81
N PRO A 39 19.77 -3.72 0.45
CA PRO A 39 18.37 -3.82 0.09
C PRO A 39 17.51 -3.48 1.33
N GLY A 40 16.29 -2.99 1.10
CA GLY A 40 15.46 -2.38 2.15
C GLY A 40 15.09 -3.29 3.32
N PRO A 41 14.25 -2.85 4.23
CA PRO A 41 13.81 -3.71 5.33
C PRO A 41 13.12 -4.97 4.78
N ARG A 42 13.55 -6.15 5.26
CA ARG A 42 12.90 -7.45 4.99
C ARG A 42 11.56 -7.60 5.70
N GLU A 43 11.34 -6.72 6.66
CA GLU A 43 10.22 -6.66 7.57
C GLU A 43 9.30 -5.51 7.14
N GLY A 44 7.98 -5.71 7.15
CA GLY A 44 7.01 -4.71 6.65
C GLY A 44 6.21 -5.12 5.41
N PHE A 45 6.38 -6.35 4.91
CA PHE A 45 5.46 -6.97 3.94
C PHE A 45 4.85 -8.26 4.51
N SER A 46 3.79 -8.14 5.32
CA SER A 46 3.05 -9.33 5.70
C SER A 46 2.10 -9.72 4.56
N THR A 47 2.47 -10.76 3.81
CA THR A 47 1.57 -11.38 2.83
C THR A 47 0.34 -12.03 3.48
N SER A 48 0.24 -12.10 4.81
CA SER A 48 -0.84 -12.80 5.50
C SER A 48 -2.23 -12.21 5.19
N GLY A 49 -2.38 -10.89 5.18
CA GLY A 49 -3.64 -10.20 4.84
C GLY A 49 -3.95 -10.19 3.35
N LEU A 50 -2.93 -10.20 2.48
CA LEU A 50 -3.10 -10.39 1.03
C LEU A 50 -3.50 -11.84 0.73
N ARG A 51 -2.85 -12.83 1.35
CA ARG A 51 -3.12 -14.26 1.17
C ARG A 51 -4.44 -14.69 1.75
N SER A 52 -4.94 -14.13 2.85
CA SER A 52 -6.29 -14.46 3.34
C SER A 52 -7.36 -14.11 2.30
N ASN A 53 -7.21 -12.98 1.61
CA ASN A 53 -8.15 -12.55 0.56
C ASN A 53 -7.85 -13.17 -0.81
N LEU A 54 -6.59 -13.47 -1.14
CA LEU A 54 -6.19 -14.14 -2.39
C LEU A 54 -6.35 -15.67 -2.35
N SER A 55 -6.28 -16.30 -1.19
CA SER A 55 -6.55 -17.75 -1.05
C SER A 55 -8.02 -18.09 -1.27
N LEU A 56 -8.93 -17.12 -1.06
CA LEU A 56 -10.34 -17.19 -1.48
C LEU A 56 -10.49 -17.20 -3.02
N LEU A 57 -9.50 -16.73 -3.78
CA LEU A 57 -9.54 -16.71 -5.25
C LEU A 57 -8.93 -17.98 -5.88
N ALA A 58 -8.08 -18.71 -5.16
CA ALA A 58 -7.20 -19.73 -5.75
C ALA A 58 -7.62 -21.18 -5.49
N ARG A 59 -8.65 -21.45 -4.68
CA ARG A 59 -9.04 -22.82 -4.35
C ARG A 59 -10.55 -23.03 -4.41
N GLN A 60 -10.93 -23.89 -5.35
CA GLN A 60 -12.23 -24.56 -5.54
C GLN A 60 -13.29 -23.75 -6.28
N GLY A 61 -13.69 -24.30 -7.44
CA GLY A 61 -14.92 -23.97 -8.15
C GLY A 61 -16.16 -24.45 -7.38
N GLU A 62 -16.33 -23.94 -6.16
CA GLU A 62 -17.66 -23.60 -5.69
C GLU A 62 -17.86 -22.13 -6.05
N LEU A 63 -19.00 -21.82 -6.68
CA LEU A 63 -19.43 -20.45 -6.81
C LEU A 63 -19.56 -19.90 -5.39
N ILE A 64 -18.53 -19.19 -4.91
CA ILE A 64 -18.67 -18.29 -3.77
C ILE A 64 -19.85 -17.41 -4.16
N ARG A 65 -20.97 -17.55 -3.45
CA ARG A 65 -22.05 -16.59 -3.55
C ARG A 65 -21.43 -15.23 -3.30
N THR A 66 -21.49 -14.40 -4.34
CA THR A 66 -21.06 -13.02 -4.40
C THR A 66 -21.34 -12.27 -3.10
N GLU A 67 -20.35 -12.19 -2.23
CA GLU A 67 -20.23 -11.17 -1.18
C GLU A 67 -18.84 -10.51 -1.22
N THR A 68 -18.16 -10.54 -2.36
CA THR A 68 -16.96 -9.72 -2.63
C THR A 68 -17.31 -8.42 -3.37
N GLN A 69 -18.57 -7.99 -3.32
CA GLN A 69 -18.92 -6.60 -3.65
C GLN A 69 -18.73 -5.75 -2.40
N GLY A 70 -17.70 -4.92 -2.40
CA GLY A 70 -17.36 -4.08 -1.25
C GLY A 70 -16.90 -2.70 -1.67
N THR A 71 -17.52 -1.68 -1.08
CA THR A 71 -16.99 -0.32 -1.06
C THR A 71 -16.14 -0.15 0.18
N TYR A 72 -14.87 0.21 0.00
CA TYR A 72 -13.93 0.46 1.08
C TYR A 72 -13.58 1.95 1.12
N ASN A 73 -14.00 2.62 2.18
CA ASN A 73 -13.62 4.00 2.45
C ASN A 73 -12.17 4.00 2.94
N THR A 74 -11.31 4.69 2.20
CA THR A 74 -9.89 4.81 2.50
C THR A 74 -9.60 6.24 2.94
N LEU A 75 -9.03 6.43 4.12
CA LEU A 75 -8.53 7.75 4.52
C LEU A 75 -7.10 7.90 4.03
N ALA A 76 -6.78 9.03 3.42
CA ALA A 76 -5.42 9.38 3.03
C ALA A 76 -4.97 10.64 3.77
N ILE A 77 -3.83 10.58 4.46
CA ILE A 77 -3.28 11.68 5.24
C ILE A 77 -1.87 11.99 4.76
N ARG A 78 -1.53 13.28 4.74
CA ARG A 78 -0.18 13.76 4.44
C ARG A 78 0.53 14.12 5.74
N VAL A 79 1.78 13.67 5.87
CA VAL A 79 2.63 13.98 7.01
C VAL A 79 3.89 14.70 6.56
N ALA A 80 4.23 15.76 7.28
CA ALA A 80 5.49 16.48 7.16
C ALA A 80 6.35 16.24 8.41
N PHE A 81 7.60 16.64 8.32
CA PHE A 81 8.56 16.63 9.43
C PHE A 81 9.02 18.05 9.72
N SER A 82 9.63 18.26 10.89
CA SER A 82 10.16 19.57 11.26
C SER A 82 11.22 20.11 10.30
N ASP A 83 11.94 19.21 9.62
CA ASP A 83 13.03 19.47 8.68
C ASP A 83 12.64 19.24 7.21
N THR A 84 11.51 18.56 6.95
CA THR A 84 11.13 18.11 5.61
C THR A 84 9.65 18.39 5.35
N PRO A 85 9.31 19.47 4.61
CA PRO A 85 7.94 19.83 4.29
C PRO A 85 7.37 19.02 3.12
N ILE A 86 6.03 18.98 3.00
CA ILE A 86 5.36 18.51 1.78
C ILE A 86 5.54 19.55 0.67
N ASP A 87 6.16 19.14 -0.43
CA ASP A 87 6.37 19.95 -1.65
C ASP A 87 5.25 19.72 -2.69
N SER A 88 4.63 18.53 -2.69
CA SER A 88 3.62 18.18 -3.68
C SER A 88 2.23 18.80 -3.41
N SER A 89 1.53 19.16 -4.48
CA SER A 89 0.18 19.72 -4.41
C SER A 89 -0.88 18.70 -3.99
N THR A 90 -2.01 19.15 -3.44
CA THR A 90 -3.21 18.31 -3.23
C THR A 90 -3.62 17.58 -4.51
N ALA A 91 -3.54 18.23 -5.67
CA ALA A 91 -3.90 17.63 -6.96
C ALA A 91 -3.04 16.41 -7.31
N TYR A 92 -1.76 16.42 -6.94
CA TYR A 92 -0.86 15.27 -7.12
C TYR A 92 -1.37 14.05 -6.34
N TYR A 93 -1.64 14.20 -5.04
CA TYR A 93 -2.12 13.11 -4.19
C TYR A 93 -3.51 12.62 -4.60
N SER A 94 -4.43 13.53 -4.94
CA SER A 94 -5.74 13.17 -5.48
C SER A 94 -5.62 12.35 -6.76
N ARG A 95 -4.63 12.64 -7.61
CA ARG A 95 -4.37 11.87 -8.83
C ARG A 95 -3.84 10.46 -8.53
N LEU A 96 -2.96 10.30 -7.54
CA LEU A 96 -2.49 8.98 -7.09
C LEU A 96 -3.65 8.12 -6.57
N LEU A 97 -4.50 8.70 -5.72
CA LEU A 97 -5.66 8.03 -5.16
C LEU A 97 -6.69 7.65 -6.24
N LEU A 98 -6.90 8.51 -7.24
CA LEU A 98 -7.73 8.20 -8.39
C LEU A 98 -7.21 6.98 -9.16
N PHE A 99 -5.91 6.92 -9.45
CA PHE A 99 -5.31 5.78 -10.14
C PHE A 99 -5.40 4.49 -9.33
N MET A 100 -5.23 4.59 -8.01
CA MET A 100 -5.45 3.46 -7.10
C MET A 100 -6.90 2.93 -7.20
N SER A 101 -7.90 3.80 -7.12
CA SER A 101 -9.31 3.39 -7.26
C SER A 101 -9.62 2.79 -8.64
N GLN A 102 -9.10 3.38 -9.72
CA GLN A 102 -9.28 2.87 -11.08
C GLN A 102 -8.66 1.48 -11.26
N TYR A 103 -7.43 1.30 -10.76
CA TYR A 103 -6.75 0.03 -10.82
C TYR A 103 -7.58 -1.07 -10.14
N TRP A 104 -7.98 -0.87 -8.89
CA TRP A 104 -8.73 -1.87 -8.13
C TRP A 104 -10.11 -2.16 -8.73
N SER A 105 -10.81 -1.13 -9.20
CA SER A 105 -12.07 -1.30 -9.92
C SER A 105 -11.88 -2.14 -11.18
N GLN A 106 -10.85 -1.85 -11.99
CA GLN A 106 -10.59 -2.56 -13.24
C GLN A 106 -10.19 -4.03 -13.02
N VAL A 107 -9.20 -4.29 -12.14
CA VAL A 107 -8.69 -5.66 -11.94
C VAL A 107 -9.68 -6.56 -11.21
N SER A 108 -10.62 -5.98 -10.45
CA SER A 108 -11.70 -6.72 -9.79
C SER A 108 -12.98 -6.84 -10.61
N GLY A 109 -13.03 -6.28 -11.83
CA GLY A 109 -14.25 -6.24 -12.63
C GLY A 109 -15.40 -5.46 -11.95
N GLY A 110 -15.06 -4.47 -11.13
CA GLY A 110 -16.00 -3.66 -10.36
C GLY A 110 -16.44 -4.27 -9.03
N ALA A 111 -15.97 -5.47 -8.66
CA ALA A 111 -16.32 -6.08 -7.37
C ALA A 111 -15.73 -5.31 -6.17
N VAL A 112 -14.54 -4.73 -6.33
CA VAL A 112 -13.89 -3.91 -5.30
C VAL A 112 -13.89 -2.45 -5.73
N THR A 113 -14.49 -1.60 -4.91
CA THR A 113 -14.46 -0.14 -5.10
C THR A 113 -13.76 0.50 -3.91
N LEU A 114 -12.70 1.27 -4.17
CA LEU A 114 -12.06 2.11 -3.15
C LEU A 114 -12.59 3.54 -3.26
N THR A 115 -13.04 4.08 -2.13
CA THR A 115 -13.52 5.46 -1.99
C THR A 115 -12.52 6.24 -1.13
N PRO A 116 -11.44 6.78 -1.73
CA PRO A 116 -10.43 7.50 -0.99
C PRO A 116 -10.91 8.91 -0.61
N THR A 117 -10.62 9.33 0.61
CA THR A 117 -10.76 10.70 1.11
C THR A 117 -9.38 11.22 1.46
N LEU A 118 -8.89 12.21 0.71
CA LEU A 118 -7.66 12.93 1.07
C LEU A 118 -8.00 13.97 2.13
N TRP A 119 -7.40 13.86 3.31
CA TRP A 119 -7.58 14.87 4.36
C TRP A 119 -6.89 16.17 3.97
N ASP A 120 -7.58 17.30 4.17
CA ASP A 120 -7.12 18.62 3.70
C ASP A 120 -5.84 19.09 4.41
N SER A 121 -5.74 18.84 5.71
CA SER A 121 -4.58 19.24 6.51
C SER A 121 -3.38 18.33 6.31
N VAL A 122 -2.18 18.91 6.41
CA VAL A 122 -0.92 18.20 6.56
C VAL A 122 -0.54 18.22 8.03
N PHE A 123 -0.20 17.07 8.61
CA PHE A 123 0.25 16.99 9.99
C PHE A 123 1.78 17.00 10.05
N THR A 124 2.36 17.90 10.83
CA THR A 124 3.81 17.89 11.09
C THR A 124 4.07 17.01 12.31
N LEU A 125 4.82 15.93 12.11
CA LEU A 125 5.17 15.00 13.19
C LEU A 125 6.14 15.62 14.20
N PRO A 126 6.15 15.15 15.47
CA PRO A 126 6.93 15.76 16.55
C PRO A 126 8.45 15.53 16.46
N HIS A 127 8.92 14.70 15.52
CA HIS A 127 10.32 14.34 15.35
C HIS A 127 10.75 14.54 13.89
N PRO A 128 12.05 14.75 13.62
CA PRO A 128 12.57 14.84 12.25
C PRO A 128 12.42 13.52 11.49
N MET A 129 12.51 13.55 10.15
CA MET A 129 12.37 12.35 9.31
C MET A 129 13.35 11.25 9.72
N ALA A 130 14.61 11.62 10.01
CA ALA A 130 15.67 10.70 10.44
C ALA A 130 15.31 9.86 11.69
N TYR A 131 14.47 10.39 12.58
CA TYR A 131 14.01 9.64 13.75
C TYR A 131 13.10 8.46 13.34
N TYR A 132 12.24 8.67 12.34
CA TYR A 132 11.32 7.65 11.85
C TYR A 132 11.96 6.75 10.77
N GLY A 133 12.93 7.28 10.02
CA GLY A 133 13.68 6.56 8.97
C GLY A 133 14.88 5.74 9.47
N ASP A 134 15.02 5.52 10.79
CA ASP A 134 16.13 4.75 11.34
C ASP A 134 16.06 3.27 10.92
N ASP A 135 16.88 2.91 9.93
CA ASP A 135 17.04 1.57 9.34
C ASP A 135 17.21 0.46 10.39
N ALA A 136 17.93 0.75 11.48
CA ALA A 136 18.21 -0.24 12.53
C ALA A 136 16.97 -0.57 13.37
N ARG A 137 15.95 0.29 13.33
CA ARG A 137 14.70 0.18 14.11
C ARG A 137 13.46 0.33 13.24
N PHE A 138 13.57 0.00 11.96
CA PHE A 138 12.56 0.29 10.92
C PHE A 138 11.10 -0.02 11.32
N GLN A 139 10.83 -1.25 11.78
CA GLN A 139 9.47 -1.64 12.18
C GLN A 139 8.94 -0.75 13.30
N GLU A 140 9.70 -0.63 14.38
CA GLU A 140 9.32 0.16 15.56
C GLU A 140 9.08 1.62 15.19
N ARG A 141 9.99 2.21 14.41
CA ARG A 141 9.92 3.61 14.02
C ARG A 141 8.76 3.93 13.10
N THR A 142 8.48 3.06 12.14
CA THR A 142 7.32 3.22 11.26
C THR A 142 6.02 3.14 12.06
N VAL A 143 5.95 2.24 13.04
CA VAL A 143 4.79 2.11 13.93
C VAL A 143 4.66 3.32 14.87
N PHE A 144 5.76 3.90 15.37
CA PHE A 144 5.73 5.15 16.12
C PHE A 144 5.28 6.34 15.27
N MET A 145 5.66 6.38 13.99
CA MET A 145 5.18 7.39 13.05
C MET A 145 3.65 7.36 12.96
N VAL A 146 3.05 6.17 12.84
CA VAL A 146 1.59 5.99 12.82
C VAL A 146 0.96 6.43 14.14
N ARG A 147 1.52 6.02 15.28
CA ARG A 147 1.05 6.43 16.61
C ARG A 147 1.02 7.94 16.76
N ASP A 148 2.12 8.61 16.42
CA ASP A 148 2.28 10.05 16.59
C ASP A 148 1.37 10.83 15.62
N LEU A 149 1.19 10.33 14.39
CA LEU A 149 0.19 10.85 13.47
C LEU A 149 -1.23 10.77 14.05
N VAL A 150 -1.64 9.59 14.51
CA VAL A 150 -2.99 9.38 15.04
C VAL A 150 -3.22 10.27 16.25
N ALA A 151 -2.26 10.38 17.17
CA ALA A 151 -2.37 11.27 18.32
C ALA A 151 -2.58 12.75 17.94
N LEU A 152 -1.97 13.21 16.83
CA LEU A 152 -2.18 14.57 16.31
C LEU A 152 -3.55 14.73 15.63
N ALA A 153 -4.02 13.69 14.95
CA ALA A 153 -5.23 13.73 14.13
C ALA A 153 -6.52 13.42 14.89
N ASP A 154 -6.46 12.66 16.00
CA ASP A 154 -7.61 12.09 16.72
C ASP A 154 -8.68 13.11 17.14
N SER A 155 -8.24 14.31 17.54
CA SER A 155 -9.16 15.39 17.91
C SER A 155 -9.90 16.03 16.72
N THR A 156 -9.47 15.75 15.49
CA THR A 156 -9.98 16.40 14.26
C THR A 156 -10.56 15.43 13.24
N ILE A 157 -10.16 14.17 13.26
CA ILE A 157 -10.56 13.13 12.31
C ILE A 157 -11.33 12.06 13.04
N ASP A 158 -12.56 11.78 12.58
CA ASP A 158 -13.25 10.55 12.93
C ASP A 158 -12.78 9.41 12.04
N PHE A 159 -11.99 8.48 12.60
CA PHE A 159 -11.44 7.34 11.87
C PHE A 159 -12.46 6.20 11.62
N ARG A 160 -13.56 6.15 12.38
CA ARG A 160 -14.54 5.04 12.36
C ARG A 160 -15.16 4.73 10.99
N PRO A 161 -15.42 5.71 10.11
CA PRO A 161 -16.01 5.43 8.79
C PRO A 161 -15.05 4.74 7.81
N PHE A 162 -13.75 4.71 8.10
CA PHE A 162 -12.70 4.26 7.19
C PHE A 162 -12.24 2.84 7.53
N GLN A 163 -11.99 2.03 6.51
CA GLN A 163 -11.51 0.65 6.64
C GLN A 163 -9.99 0.54 6.41
N SER A 164 -9.38 1.59 5.86
CA SER A 164 -7.95 1.65 5.57
C SER A 164 -7.41 3.07 5.69
N LEU A 165 -6.13 3.15 6.02
CA LEU A 165 -5.37 4.39 6.10
C LEU A 165 -4.20 4.33 5.10
N VAL A 166 -4.03 5.40 4.33
CA VAL A 166 -2.86 5.66 3.48
C VAL A 166 -2.15 6.87 4.05
N ILE A 167 -0.85 6.74 4.32
CA ILE A 167 -0.03 7.84 4.82
C ILE A 167 0.96 8.20 3.72
N PHE A 168 0.88 9.44 3.23
CA PHE A 168 1.89 10.04 2.38
C PHE A 168 2.85 10.84 3.24
N HIS A 169 4.13 10.47 3.26
CA HIS A 169 5.14 11.26 3.97
C HIS A 169 5.81 12.28 3.04
N ALA A 170 6.37 13.32 3.66
CA ALA A 170 7.23 14.29 2.97
C ALA A 170 8.58 13.67 2.61
N GLY A 171 9.22 14.21 1.57
CA GLY A 171 10.47 13.70 1.05
C GLY A 171 10.31 12.53 0.09
N LYS A 172 11.44 11.92 -0.27
CA LYS A 172 11.49 10.73 -1.12
C LYS A 172 11.48 9.48 -0.25
N GLY A 173 11.03 8.37 -0.83
CA GLY A 173 11.19 7.06 -0.20
C GLY A 173 12.63 6.58 -0.38
N GLN A 174 13.21 6.00 0.66
CA GLN A 174 14.58 5.47 0.64
C GLN A 174 14.77 4.37 -0.42
N GLU A 175 13.69 3.73 -0.89
CA GLU A 175 13.73 2.78 -2.00
C GLU A 175 14.26 3.38 -3.31
N VAL A 176 14.20 4.72 -3.46
CA VAL A 176 14.73 5.45 -4.63
C VAL A 176 16.12 6.05 -4.41
N ASP A 177 16.72 5.87 -3.24
CA ASP A 177 18.10 6.29 -2.96
C ASP A 177 19.08 5.39 -3.72
N VAL A 178 19.42 5.81 -4.94
CA VAL A 178 20.34 5.10 -5.83
C VAL A 178 21.79 5.18 -5.34
N ASN A 179 22.18 6.29 -4.71
CA ASN A 179 23.57 6.58 -4.36
C ASN A 179 23.94 6.07 -2.97
N ASN A 180 22.97 5.59 -2.19
CA ASN A 180 23.15 5.17 -0.82
C ASN A 180 23.65 6.31 0.09
N ASP A 181 23.06 7.50 -0.08
CA ASP A 181 23.40 8.71 0.66
C ASP A 181 22.20 9.34 1.41
N SER A 182 21.05 8.67 1.40
CA SER A 182 19.80 9.09 2.05
C SER A 182 19.29 8.06 3.07
N HIS A 183 20.17 7.54 3.93
CA HIS A 183 19.83 6.54 4.95
C HIS A 183 18.80 6.98 5.99
N GLU A 184 18.55 8.28 6.09
CA GLU A 184 17.62 8.88 7.06
C GLU A 184 16.21 9.06 6.48
N GLU A 185 16.01 8.80 5.18
CA GLU A 185 14.71 8.81 4.52
C GLU A 185 13.89 7.56 4.89
N LEU A 186 12.57 7.66 4.79
CA LEU A 186 11.68 6.54 5.10
C LEU A 186 11.62 5.53 3.97
N TRP A 187 11.76 4.25 4.29
CA TRP A 187 11.40 3.18 3.35
C TRP A 187 9.88 2.94 3.37
N SER A 188 9.24 2.94 2.19
CA SER A 188 7.81 2.67 2.07
C SER A 188 7.39 1.31 2.66
N ALA A 189 6.34 1.28 3.49
CA ALA A 189 5.95 0.09 4.25
C ALA A 189 4.44 -0.20 4.21
N PHE A 190 4.06 -1.45 4.48
CA PHE A 190 2.70 -1.82 4.86
C PHE A 190 2.65 -2.18 6.34
N ILE A 191 1.83 -1.46 7.10
CA ILE A 191 1.63 -1.71 8.53
C ILE A 191 0.48 -2.70 8.72
N THR A 192 0.74 -3.75 9.49
CA THR A 192 -0.23 -4.82 9.72
C THR A 192 -1.18 -4.51 10.86
N LYS A 193 -2.29 -5.24 10.95
CA LYS A 193 -3.22 -5.13 12.09
C LYS A 193 -2.49 -5.42 13.42
N GLU A 194 -1.53 -6.34 13.41
CA GLU A 194 -0.73 -6.71 14.57
C GLU A 194 0.17 -5.56 15.01
N ASP A 195 0.81 -4.87 14.07
CA ASP A 195 1.60 -3.67 14.34
C ASP A 195 0.72 -2.55 14.91
N PHE A 196 -0.48 -2.36 14.35
CA PHE A 196 -1.47 -1.42 14.88
C PHE A 196 -1.86 -1.76 16.32
N LYS A 197 -2.08 -3.04 16.68
CA LYS A 197 -2.41 -3.44 18.06
C LYS A 197 -1.32 -3.04 19.06
N ALA A 198 -0.06 -3.07 18.65
CA ALA A 198 1.06 -2.80 19.53
C ALA A 198 1.10 -1.34 20.01
N VAL A 199 0.59 -0.39 19.21
CA VAL A 199 0.65 1.04 19.52
C VAL A 199 -0.70 1.75 19.58
N LEU A 200 -1.75 1.14 19.05
CA LEU A 200 -3.12 1.62 19.01
C LEU A 200 -4.07 0.45 19.36
N PRO A 201 -4.08 0.00 20.63
CA PRO A 201 -4.76 -1.23 21.04
C PRO A 201 -6.28 -1.21 20.83
N ASP A 202 -6.90 -0.01 20.85
CA ASP A 202 -8.32 0.22 20.60
C ASP A 202 -8.72 0.18 19.11
N SER A 203 -7.76 0.34 18.20
CA SER A 203 -7.99 0.54 16.77
C SER A 203 -8.26 -0.75 15.99
N THR A 204 -8.40 -1.89 16.67
CA THR A 204 -8.54 -3.22 16.02
C THR A 204 -9.93 -3.83 16.09
N GLY A 205 -10.91 -3.07 16.58
CA GLY A 205 -12.31 -3.49 16.72
C GLY A 205 -12.52 -4.52 17.83
N GLY A 206 -11.55 -4.69 18.73
CA GLY A 206 -11.73 -5.46 19.94
C GLY A 206 -12.66 -4.71 20.88
N VAL A 207 -13.94 -5.10 20.91
CA VAL A 207 -14.90 -4.62 21.89
C VAL A 207 -14.29 -4.84 23.28
N ILE A 208 -14.01 -3.75 23.99
CA ILE A 208 -13.74 -3.84 25.43
C ILE A 208 -15.03 -4.37 26.04
N LYS A 209 -15.02 -5.64 26.46
CA LYS A 209 -16.07 -6.16 27.33
C LYS A 209 -15.94 -5.43 28.66
N THR A 210 -16.74 -4.40 28.84
CA THR A 210 -17.10 -3.87 30.16
C THR A 210 -18.03 -4.83 30.88
#